data_AF-A0AA97AZD0-F1
#
_entry.id   AF-A0AA97AZD0-F1
#
_cell.length_a   1.000
_cell.length_b   1.000
_cell.length_c   1.000
_cell.angle_alpha   90.00
_cell.angle_beta   90.00
_cell.angle_gamma   90.00
#
_symmetry.space_group_name_H-M   'P 1'
#
loop_
_entity.id
_entity.type
_entity.pdbx_description
1 polymer ?
#
loop_
_entity_poly.entity_id
_entity_poly.type
_entity_poly.pdbx_seq_one_letter_code
_entity_poly.pdbx_strand_id
1 'polypeptide(L)'
;MKAILADADLRRKLMVSTIQATQAREGIETSPAQADRAYYVVTEAERAAFFELERFKGGKKGEQDKRHEMFVRSLRDEAHHVRHDVARRDFAAIDGTPLNYQRLGLVAHLFRENAPLEPSVAEVRQGLSTADDSRFVRFRWEVPVCSVGIDSGWAPFAKGGDFSRFYQSFDLVVLWKDDGDAIKRFNEQLYGEGSWSRQVRSRDRYGLEGLTWPRRTQRGFNIRKMPPGHIFADKGPAVFAKTPADLDFILGLLSSECAEFILRGLMSFGSWEVGVVKRLPVPSCSKERRRAVAQAARAIHDLKAAWDSGNEVSGSFERPWVLGADGALAERLEDVSRRESEEEERIRTLANVLNEEVYSAYGVRGEVMRTMKDAVSERPPEFLWPQMEGKTTEQKRMEHVWRLLSYAVKRVIDADDDGIVPFNRSTGETPLAERVRAELAALFPGRDESQLEVEIVNELKRSVKGYRKCASLEDWLANAFFEYHASLYKSRPIYWHIASVQGTAPFAFGALVHYHRFDKNRMAKLRASYVRDTIEELRRDAGLADKAGRADDRVELQAKLEEVQALDKKLQLIQEGHHEGPEGGDRDFRILTPWKEPAARPHGWAPDLDDGVKVNIAPLDRAGVLRVSGAAG
;
A
#
# COMPACT_ATOMS: atom_id res chain seq x y z
N MET A 1 -6.30 55.45 -19.60
CA MET A 1 -6.91 54.11 -19.73
C MET A 1 -6.88 53.56 -21.16
N LYS A 2 -7.56 54.15 -22.16
CA LYS A 2 -7.59 53.62 -23.55
C LYS A 2 -6.20 53.46 -24.22
N ALA A 3 -5.25 54.36 -23.98
CA ALA A 3 -3.88 54.26 -24.53
C ALA A 3 -3.02 53.19 -23.83
N ILE A 4 -3.16 53.06 -22.51
CA ILE A 4 -2.56 51.96 -21.72
C ILE A 4 -3.15 50.61 -22.16
N LEU A 5 -4.45 50.61 -22.49
CA LEU A 5 -5.20 49.50 -23.07
C LEU A 5 -5.02 49.36 -24.61
N ALA A 6 -4.02 50.00 -25.21
CA ALA A 6 -3.66 49.79 -26.63
C ALA A 6 -2.27 49.14 -26.77
N ASP A 7 -1.34 49.43 -25.85
CA ASP A 7 -0.01 48.83 -25.80
C ASP A 7 -0.03 47.47 -25.08
N ALA A 8 0.49 46.42 -25.72
CA ALA A 8 0.47 45.06 -25.19
C ALA A 8 1.59 44.79 -24.17
N ASP A 9 2.75 45.44 -24.30
CA ASP A 9 3.91 45.23 -23.44
C ASP A 9 3.84 46.11 -22.19
N LEU A 10 3.34 47.34 -22.34
CA LEU A 10 3.10 48.24 -21.21
C LEU A 10 2.01 47.66 -20.29
N ARG A 11 0.97 47.03 -20.86
CA ARG A 11 -0.07 46.32 -20.11
C ARG A 11 0.47 45.14 -19.33
N ARG A 12 1.34 44.33 -19.95
CA ARG A 12 1.92 43.14 -19.30
C ARG A 12 2.80 43.55 -18.13
N LYS A 13 3.63 44.59 -18.29
CA LYS A 13 4.48 45.14 -17.22
C LYS A 13 3.69 45.80 -16.09
N LEU A 14 2.68 46.63 -16.43
CA LEU A 14 1.84 47.29 -15.43
C LEU A 14 0.94 46.29 -14.70
N MET A 15 0.41 45.28 -15.38
CA MET A 15 -0.35 44.21 -14.72
C MET A 15 0.54 43.43 -13.76
N VAL A 16 1.68 42.89 -14.20
CA VAL A 16 2.57 42.09 -13.32
C VAL A 16 3.07 42.89 -12.11
N SER A 17 3.43 44.17 -12.30
CA SER A 17 3.86 45.04 -11.19
C SER A 17 2.73 45.45 -10.25
N THR A 18 1.52 45.73 -10.76
CA THR A 18 0.33 46.02 -9.94
C THR A 18 -0.14 44.77 -9.19
N ILE A 19 0.02 43.60 -9.82
CA ILE A 19 -0.26 42.28 -9.25
C ILE A 19 0.63 42.04 -8.03
N GLN A 20 1.95 42.16 -8.22
CA GLN A 20 2.95 42.00 -7.15
C GLN A 20 2.79 43.06 -6.05
N ALA A 21 2.54 44.32 -6.41
CA ALA A 21 2.37 45.41 -5.45
C ALA A 21 1.11 45.26 -4.58
N THR A 22 -0.01 44.80 -5.15
CA THR A 22 -1.25 44.60 -4.39
C THR A 22 -1.16 43.37 -3.49
N GLN A 23 -0.52 42.29 -3.94
CA GLN A 23 -0.35 41.07 -3.15
C GLN A 23 0.67 41.24 -2.01
N ALA A 24 1.78 41.96 -2.26
CA ALA A 24 2.74 42.31 -1.21
C ALA A 24 2.13 43.24 -0.15
N ARG A 25 1.21 44.13 -0.55
CA ARG A 25 0.49 45.03 0.37
C ARG A 25 -0.53 44.30 1.26
N GLU A 26 -1.05 43.17 0.81
CA GLU A 26 -2.01 42.33 1.55
C GLU A 26 -1.36 41.05 2.15
N GLY A 27 -0.03 40.92 2.11
CA GLY A 27 0.72 39.84 2.78
C GLY A 27 0.70 38.46 2.12
N ILE A 28 0.36 38.37 0.83
CA ILE A 28 0.19 37.09 0.11
C ILE A 28 1.45 36.77 -0.72
N GLU A 29 2.14 35.66 -0.42
CA GLU A 29 3.28 35.16 -1.22
C GLU A 29 2.81 34.35 -2.44
N THR A 30 3.31 34.67 -3.65
CA THR A 30 2.99 33.97 -4.91
C THR A 30 4.25 33.63 -5.72
N SER A 31 4.22 32.49 -6.43
CA SER A 31 5.28 32.09 -7.36
C SER A 31 5.08 32.71 -8.76
N PRO A 32 6.15 32.90 -9.56
CA PRO A 32 6.04 33.46 -10.92
C PRO A 32 5.06 32.69 -11.83
N ALA A 33 4.98 31.36 -11.67
CA ALA A 33 4.04 30.52 -12.41
C ALA A 33 2.56 30.74 -12.01
N GLN A 34 2.29 31.18 -10.78
CA GLN A 34 0.94 31.54 -10.32
C GLN A 34 0.52 32.92 -10.82
N ALA A 35 1.47 33.87 -10.92
CA ALA A 35 1.22 35.20 -11.47
C ALA A 35 0.90 35.17 -12.98
N ASP A 36 1.52 34.25 -13.73
CA ASP A 36 1.30 34.08 -15.19
C ASP A 36 -0.03 33.41 -15.56
N ARG A 37 -0.74 32.82 -14.59
CA ARG A 37 -1.94 32.00 -14.82
C ARG A 37 -3.28 32.73 -14.67
N ALA A 38 -3.32 33.94 -14.09
CA ALA A 38 -4.57 34.61 -13.76
C ALA A 38 -4.65 36.05 -14.28
N TYR A 39 -5.80 36.40 -14.88
CA TYR A 39 -6.22 37.79 -15.04
C TYR A 39 -7.13 38.14 -13.85
N TYR A 40 -6.84 39.21 -13.12
CA TYR A 40 -7.74 39.72 -12.09
C TYR A 40 -7.89 41.24 -12.17
N VAL A 41 -9.07 41.72 -11.82
CA VAL A 41 -9.36 43.15 -11.65
C VAL A 41 -9.76 43.33 -10.20
N VAL A 42 -8.92 44.02 -9.43
CA VAL A 42 -9.30 44.50 -8.09
C VAL A 42 -10.14 45.76 -8.31
N THR A 43 -11.44 45.67 -8.04
CA THR A 43 -12.33 46.83 -8.01
C THR A 43 -12.44 47.37 -6.58
N GLU A 44 -12.48 48.69 -6.42
CA GLU A 44 -12.32 49.45 -5.16
C GLU A 44 -13.44 49.30 -4.11
N ALA A 45 -14.36 48.33 -4.18
CA ALA A 45 -15.48 48.26 -3.23
C ALA A 45 -15.79 46.81 -2.80
N GLU A 46 -15.37 46.46 -1.58
CA GLU A 46 -15.75 45.27 -0.77
C GLU A 46 -15.57 43.86 -1.37
N ARG A 47 -15.35 43.71 -2.68
CA ARG A 47 -15.26 42.43 -3.40
C ARG A 47 -14.13 42.45 -4.43
N ALA A 48 -13.50 41.29 -4.62
CA ALA A 48 -12.50 41.04 -5.66
C ALA A 48 -13.08 40.09 -6.71
N ALA A 49 -12.93 40.44 -8.00
CA ALA A 49 -13.42 39.65 -9.13
C ALA A 49 -12.27 38.84 -9.76
N PHE A 50 -12.47 37.53 -9.89
CA PHE A 50 -11.52 36.59 -10.49
C PHE A 50 -12.12 35.98 -11.76
N PHE A 51 -11.28 35.73 -12.76
CA PHE A 51 -11.73 35.22 -14.05
C PHE A 51 -11.03 33.90 -14.42
N GLU A 52 -11.79 32.80 -14.53
CA GLU A 52 -11.28 31.48 -14.95
C GLU A 52 -11.18 31.41 -16.47
N LEU A 53 -10.04 31.86 -17.00
CA LEU A 53 -9.83 31.95 -18.44
C LEU A 53 -8.93 30.85 -19.02
N GLU A 54 -8.32 30.00 -18.20
CA GLU A 54 -7.31 29.02 -18.66
C GLU A 54 -7.85 28.06 -19.73
N ARG A 55 -9.11 27.63 -19.61
CA ARG A 55 -9.79 26.74 -20.57
C ARG A 55 -9.98 27.34 -21.97
N PHE A 56 -9.79 28.66 -22.10
CA PHE A 56 -9.96 29.39 -23.35
C PHE A 56 -8.62 29.80 -23.98
N LYS A 57 -7.50 29.34 -23.40
CA LYS A 57 -6.15 29.59 -23.90
C LYS A 57 -5.94 28.85 -25.23
N GLY A 58 -5.54 29.58 -26.27
CA GLY A 58 -5.19 28.99 -27.57
C GLY A 58 -3.85 28.25 -27.44
N GLY A 59 -3.83 26.96 -27.80
CA GLY A 59 -2.65 26.11 -27.60
C GLY A 59 -2.37 25.07 -28.70
N LYS A 60 -3.34 24.73 -29.56
CA LYS A 60 -3.13 23.84 -30.71
C LYS A 60 -3.06 24.64 -32.01
N LYS A 61 -2.32 24.10 -33.00
CA LYS A 61 -2.14 24.71 -34.32
C LYS A 61 -3.51 24.92 -34.99
N GLY A 62 -3.99 26.17 -35.03
CA GLY A 62 -5.29 26.55 -35.59
C GLY A 62 -6.37 26.99 -34.57
N GLU A 63 -6.14 26.86 -33.26
CA GLU A 63 -7.07 27.37 -32.23
C GLU A 63 -6.78 28.83 -31.88
N GLN A 64 -7.79 29.68 -32.03
CA GLN A 64 -7.73 31.08 -31.61
C GLN A 64 -7.86 31.19 -30.08
N ASP A 65 -7.00 32.00 -29.44
CA ASP A 65 -7.09 32.28 -28.01
C ASP A 65 -8.33 33.14 -27.71
N LYS A 66 -9.28 32.59 -26.95
CA LYS A 66 -10.57 33.23 -26.63
C LYS A 66 -10.62 33.83 -25.23
N ARG A 67 -9.50 33.86 -24.49
CA ARG A 67 -9.46 34.41 -23.12
C ARG A 67 -9.97 35.84 -23.05
N HIS A 68 -9.56 36.67 -24.01
CA HIS A 68 -9.98 38.07 -24.08
C HIS A 68 -11.48 38.22 -24.36
N GLU A 69 -12.02 37.42 -25.29
CA GLU A 69 -13.45 37.41 -25.61
C GLU A 69 -14.28 37.04 -24.38
N MET A 70 -13.89 35.98 -23.67
CA MET A 70 -14.58 35.53 -22.47
C MET A 70 -14.48 36.53 -21.33
N PHE A 71 -13.33 37.17 -21.15
CA PHE A 71 -13.17 38.25 -20.17
C PHE A 71 -14.13 39.42 -20.46
N VAL A 72 -14.19 39.90 -21.70
CA VAL A 72 -15.10 40.99 -22.08
C VAL A 72 -16.57 40.60 -21.92
N ARG A 73 -16.95 39.38 -22.33
CA ARG A 73 -18.32 38.86 -22.12
C ARG A 73 -18.69 38.76 -20.65
N SER A 74 -17.75 38.35 -19.79
CA SER A 74 -17.98 38.25 -18.35
C SER A 74 -18.15 39.62 -17.66
N LEU A 75 -17.52 40.67 -18.18
CA LEU A 75 -17.74 42.05 -17.73
C LEU A 75 -19.08 42.63 -18.20
N ARG A 76 -19.70 42.02 -19.20
CA ARG A 76 -21.01 42.38 -19.75
C ARG A 76 -22.14 41.49 -19.21
N ASP A 77 -21.85 40.66 -18.20
CA ASP A 77 -22.81 39.70 -17.64
C ASP A 77 -23.32 38.64 -18.65
N GLU A 78 -22.58 38.43 -19.74
CA GLU A 78 -22.89 37.44 -20.79
C GLU A 78 -22.18 36.08 -20.54
N ALA A 79 -21.24 36.03 -19.59
CA ALA A 79 -20.45 34.84 -19.26
C ALA A 79 -20.16 34.75 -17.75
N HIS A 80 -21.19 34.74 -16.92
CA HIS A 80 -21.03 34.67 -15.45
C HIS A 80 -20.26 33.46 -14.94
N HIS A 81 -20.31 32.33 -15.65
CA HIS A 81 -19.64 31.08 -15.26
C HIS A 81 -18.11 31.18 -15.24
N VAL A 82 -17.50 32.19 -15.89
CA VAL A 82 -16.05 32.40 -15.83
C VAL A 82 -15.65 33.45 -14.80
N ARG A 83 -16.59 34.10 -14.11
CA ARG A 83 -16.34 35.17 -13.13
C ARG A 83 -16.69 34.72 -11.71
N HIS A 84 -15.80 34.97 -10.76
CA HIS A 84 -16.00 34.67 -9.35
C HIS A 84 -15.75 35.92 -8.51
N ASP A 85 -16.78 36.41 -7.81
CA ASP A 85 -16.66 37.58 -6.94
C ASP A 85 -16.55 37.15 -5.48
N VAL A 86 -15.38 37.34 -4.87
CA VAL A 86 -15.08 36.99 -3.48
C VAL A 86 -15.07 38.24 -2.60
N ALA A 87 -15.71 38.20 -1.42
CA ALA A 87 -15.70 39.36 -0.53
C ALA A 87 -14.31 39.56 0.09
N ARG A 88 -13.86 40.81 0.22
CA ARG A 88 -12.51 41.12 0.75
C ARG A 88 -12.28 40.54 2.16
N ARG A 89 -13.33 40.53 2.98
CA ARG A 89 -13.32 39.93 4.32
C ARG A 89 -13.06 38.42 4.35
N ASP A 90 -13.24 37.72 3.22
CA ASP A 90 -13.06 36.26 3.14
C ASP A 90 -11.59 35.88 2.98
N PHE A 91 -10.71 36.77 2.48
CA PHE A 91 -9.28 36.50 2.39
C PHE A 91 -8.60 36.42 3.75
N ALA A 92 -8.99 37.29 4.69
CA ALA A 92 -8.47 37.28 6.06
C ALA A 92 -8.89 36.02 6.84
N ALA A 93 -9.96 35.33 6.41
CA ALA A 93 -10.43 34.12 7.07
C ALA A 93 -9.55 32.89 6.76
N ILE A 94 -8.75 32.94 5.69
CA ILE A 94 -7.89 31.83 5.25
C ILE A 94 -6.45 32.31 5.02
N ASP A 95 -5.82 32.74 6.11
CA ASP A 95 -4.44 33.24 6.12
C ASP A 95 -3.43 32.17 5.63
N GLY A 96 -2.42 32.59 4.84
CA GLY A 96 -1.32 31.74 4.39
C GLY A 96 -1.66 30.58 3.43
N THR A 97 -2.72 30.69 2.62
CA THR A 97 -3.07 29.67 1.60
C THR A 97 -2.89 30.17 0.17
N PRO A 98 -2.60 29.28 -0.81
CA PRO A 98 -2.67 29.64 -2.22
C PRO A 98 -4.08 30.12 -2.57
N LEU A 99 -4.18 31.21 -3.34
CA LEU A 99 -5.45 31.79 -3.80
C LEU A 99 -6.28 30.78 -4.64
N ASN A 100 -7.11 29.96 -4.00
CA ASN A 100 -8.16 29.17 -4.65
C ASN A 100 -9.52 29.88 -4.49
N TYR A 101 -9.67 30.97 -5.23
CA TYR A 101 -10.82 31.88 -5.14
C TYR A 101 -12.17 31.21 -5.40
N GLN A 102 -12.21 30.13 -6.20
CA GLN A 102 -13.43 29.37 -6.52
C GLN A 102 -14.01 28.68 -5.30
N ARG A 103 -13.15 28.17 -4.41
CA ARG A 103 -13.55 27.49 -3.19
C ARG A 103 -13.72 28.47 -2.03
N LEU A 104 -12.88 29.50 -1.99
CA LEU A 104 -12.82 30.48 -0.90
C LEU A 104 -14.18 31.12 -0.60
N GLY A 105 -14.90 31.59 -1.63
CA GLY A 105 -16.22 32.21 -1.45
C GLY A 105 -17.29 31.27 -0.90
N LEU A 106 -17.13 29.95 -1.07
CA LEU A 106 -18.09 28.95 -0.60
C LEU A 106 -17.84 28.53 0.85
N VAL A 107 -16.58 28.49 1.30
CA VAL A 107 -16.22 27.93 2.61
C VAL A 107 -15.74 28.95 3.64
N ALA A 108 -15.43 30.20 3.26
CA ALA A 108 -14.84 31.18 4.18
C ALA A 108 -15.68 31.46 5.43
N HIS A 109 -17.02 31.44 5.32
CA HIS A 109 -17.89 31.59 6.49
C HIS A 109 -17.72 30.45 7.51
N LEU A 110 -17.46 29.22 7.05
CA LEU A 110 -17.26 28.06 7.92
C LEU A 110 -16.05 28.25 8.85
N PHE A 111 -14.98 28.89 8.38
CA PHE A 111 -13.79 29.21 9.19
C PHE A 111 -14.04 30.30 10.24
N ARG A 112 -14.97 31.21 9.98
CA ARG A 112 -15.34 32.27 10.94
C ARG A 112 -16.29 31.74 12.01
N GLU A 113 -17.18 30.85 11.63
CA GLU A 113 -18.27 30.35 12.48
C GLU A 113 -17.87 29.15 13.33
N ASN A 114 -16.80 28.42 12.95
CA ASN A 114 -16.42 27.18 13.60
C ASN A 114 -14.95 27.19 14.04
N ALA A 115 -14.68 26.58 15.19
CA ALA A 115 -13.31 26.45 15.71
C ALA A 115 -12.49 25.46 14.87
N PRO A 116 -11.17 25.68 14.69
CA PRO A 116 -10.30 24.75 13.96
C PRO A 116 -10.11 23.44 14.73
N LEU A 117 -9.83 22.34 14.02
CA LEU A 117 -9.61 21.00 14.57
C LEU A 117 -8.60 20.99 15.71
N GLU A 118 -7.46 21.65 15.52
CA GLU A 118 -6.51 21.99 16.58
C GLU A 118 -6.59 23.50 16.85
N PRO A 119 -6.74 23.95 18.10
CA PRO A 119 -6.66 23.17 19.34
C PRO A 119 -8.01 22.69 19.88
N SER A 120 -9.10 22.67 19.10
CA SER A 120 -10.44 22.42 19.67
C SER A 120 -10.63 20.98 20.20
N VAL A 121 -10.56 19.98 19.32
CA VAL A 121 -10.95 18.59 19.59
C VAL A 121 -9.82 17.58 19.39
N ALA A 122 -8.72 17.99 18.73
CA ALA A 122 -7.60 17.11 18.47
C ALA A 122 -6.25 17.83 18.40
N GLU A 123 -5.18 17.04 18.44
CA GLU A 123 -3.82 17.44 18.08
C GLU A 123 -3.39 16.71 16.81
N VAL A 124 -2.82 17.42 15.86
CA VAL A 124 -2.30 16.86 14.62
C VAL A 124 -0.77 16.94 14.64
N ARG A 125 -0.09 15.84 14.36
CA ARG A 125 1.37 15.73 14.54
C ARG A 125 2.02 15.03 13.36
N GLN A 126 3.27 15.38 13.13
CA GLN A 126 4.18 14.67 12.24
C GLN A 126 5.04 13.71 13.07
N GLY A 127 5.28 12.51 12.56
CA GLY A 127 6.01 11.47 13.28
C GLY A 127 7.45 11.29 12.80
N LEU A 128 7.92 10.04 12.89
CA LEU A 128 9.28 9.60 12.61
C LEU A 128 9.66 9.70 11.14
N SER A 129 10.81 10.31 10.86
CA SER A 129 11.55 10.15 9.61
C SER A 129 12.73 9.21 9.86
N THR A 130 12.77 8.09 9.14
CA THR A 130 13.78 7.03 9.26
C THR A 130 15.10 7.39 8.59
N ALA A 131 15.10 8.33 7.64
CA ALA A 131 16.20 8.66 6.72
C ALA A 131 16.71 7.51 5.82
N ASP A 132 16.56 6.25 6.23
CA ASP A 132 16.90 5.05 5.46
C ASP A 132 15.86 3.93 5.70
N ASP A 133 14.90 3.82 4.78
CA ASP A 133 13.84 2.80 4.85
C ASP A 133 14.38 1.40 4.64
N SER A 134 15.39 1.24 3.78
CA SER A 134 15.99 -0.07 3.48
C SER A 134 16.64 -0.67 4.71
N ARG A 135 17.19 0.15 5.60
CA ARG A 135 17.79 -0.31 6.85
C ARG A 135 16.78 -0.51 7.98
N PHE A 136 15.82 0.41 8.14
CA PHE A 136 15.02 0.50 9.37
C PHE A 136 13.56 0.10 9.24
N VAL A 137 13.06 -0.21 8.04
CA VAL A 137 11.67 -0.58 7.81
C VAL A 137 11.57 -1.97 7.20
N ARG A 138 10.66 -2.79 7.72
CA ARG A 138 10.35 -4.13 7.21
C ARG A 138 8.85 -4.28 7.07
N PHE A 139 8.43 -5.26 6.27
CA PHE A 139 7.10 -5.81 6.49
C PHE A 139 7.09 -6.70 7.74
N ARG A 140 5.96 -6.74 8.45
CA ARG A 140 5.76 -7.48 9.70
C ARG A 140 6.10 -8.96 9.58
N TRP A 141 5.93 -9.54 8.39
CA TRP A 141 6.22 -10.95 8.11
C TRP A 141 7.70 -11.21 7.81
N GLU A 142 8.52 -10.19 7.53
CA GLU A 142 9.96 -10.39 7.33
C GLU A 142 10.69 -10.70 8.64
N VAL A 143 10.16 -10.26 9.77
CA VAL A 143 10.78 -10.40 11.10
C VAL A 143 10.05 -11.44 11.95
N PRO A 144 10.72 -12.06 12.95
CA PRO A 144 10.06 -12.98 13.86
C PRO A 144 8.88 -12.34 14.59
N VAL A 145 7.77 -13.06 14.75
CA VAL A 145 6.55 -12.56 15.40
C VAL A 145 6.83 -12.05 16.82
N CYS A 146 7.72 -12.71 17.57
CA CYS A 146 8.10 -12.32 18.93
C CYS A 146 8.87 -10.97 19.00
N SER A 147 9.43 -10.51 17.88
CA SER A 147 10.13 -9.23 17.81
C SER A 147 9.22 -8.05 17.44
N VAL A 148 7.96 -8.33 17.10
CA VAL A 148 6.98 -7.30 16.72
C VAL A 148 6.30 -6.74 17.96
N GLY A 149 6.39 -5.43 18.15
CA GLY A 149 5.83 -4.70 19.28
C GLY A 149 6.64 -3.45 19.58
N ILE A 150 6.00 -2.44 20.17
CA ILE A 150 6.66 -1.16 20.48
C ILE A 150 7.87 -1.34 21.41
N ASP A 151 7.80 -2.33 22.30
CA ASP A 151 8.85 -2.69 23.26
C ASP A 151 9.60 -3.99 22.88
N SER A 152 9.31 -4.58 21.71
CA SER A 152 9.84 -5.89 21.29
C SER A 152 10.97 -5.81 20.26
N GLY A 153 11.35 -4.59 19.84
CA GLY A 153 12.41 -4.33 18.87
C GLY A 153 11.89 -3.77 17.55
N TRP A 154 10.86 -4.37 16.95
CA TRP A 154 10.22 -3.91 15.71
C TRP A 154 8.82 -3.38 15.97
N ALA A 155 8.67 -2.07 16.08
CA ALA A 155 7.38 -1.43 16.37
C ALA A 155 6.49 -1.36 15.12
N PRO A 156 5.17 -1.66 15.20
CA PRO A 156 4.23 -1.38 14.11
C PRO A 156 4.33 0.07 13.61
N PHE A 157 4.34 0.26 12.29
CA PHE A 157 4.73 1.53 11.67
C PHE A 157 3.71 2.07 10.65
N ALA A 158 3.07 3.18 10.98
CA ALA A 158 2.12 3.87 10.11
C ALA A 158 2.83 4.85 9.14
N LYS A 159 3.07 4.40 7.89
CA LYS A 159 3.80 5.17 6.87
C LYS A 159 2.96 5.54 5.63
N GLY A 160 1.71 5.96 5.84
CA GLY A 160 0.86 6.48 4.77
C GLY A 160 0.14 5.43 3.90
N GLY A 161 0.67 4.22 3.71
CA GLY A 161 -0.09 3.06 3.21
C GLY A 161 -0.82 3.23 1.86
N ASP A 162 -1.60 2.20 1.49
CA ASP A 162 -2.42 2.21 0.28
C ASP A 162 -3.67 3.08 0.48
N PHE A 163 -4.39 3.36 -0.61
CA PHE A 163 -5.64 4.11 -0.53
C PHE A 163 -6.75 3.25 0.09
N SER A 164 -7.10 3.52 1.35
CA SER A 164 -8.24 2.95 2.05
C SER A 164 -8.63 3.90 3.18
N ARG A 165 -9.84 4.47 3.14
CA ARG A 165 -10.37 5.29 4.24
C ARG A 165 -10.93 4.39 5.33
N PHE A 166 -11.14 4.98 6.51
CA PHE A 166 -11.68 4.34 7.70
C PHE A 166 -10.76 3.27 8.31
N TYR A 167 -10.39 2.25 7.55
CA TYR A 167 -9.60 1.09 7.99
C TYR A 167 -8.46 0.75 7.01
N GLN A 168 -7.34 0.28 7.54
CA GLN A 168 -6.28 -0.40 6.79
C GLN A 168 -5.48 -1.31 7.75
N SER A 169 -5.07 -2.50 7.30
CA SER A 169 -4.01 -3.25 7.96
C SER A 169 -2.66 -2.53 7.81
N PHE A 170 -1.88 -2.49 8.89
CA PHE A 170 -0.54 -1.94 8.91
C PHE A 170 0.47 -3.08 8.76
N ASP A 171 1.02 -3.21 7.56
CA ASP A 171 1.95 -4.30 7.25
C ASP A 171 3.39 -3.94 7.60
N LEU A 172 3.70 -2.69 7.93
CA LEU A 172 5.07 -2.22 8.16
C LEU A 172 5.42 -2.22 9.64
N VAL A 173 6.69 -2.48 9.92
CA VAL A 173 7.32 -2.31 11.23
C VAL A 173 8.61 -1.50 11.07
N VAL A 174 8.99 -0.79 12.13
CA VAL A 174 10.22 0.02 12.19
C VAL A 174 11.11 -0.45 13.34
N LEU A 175 12.42 -0.51 13.11
CA LEU A 175 13.38 -0.87 14.15
C LEU A 175 13.37 0.19 15.25
N TRP A 176 12.78 -0.14 16.39
CA TRP A 176 12.62 0.74 17.55
C TRP A 176 13.22 0.17 18.84
N LYS A 177 14.15 -0.78 18.72
CA LYS A 177 14.90 -1.33 19.84
C LYS A 177 15.64 -0.22 20.61
N ASP A 178 15.67 -0.34 21.94
CA ASP A 178 16.38 0.59 22.84
C ASP A 178 15.98 2.06 22.60
N ASP A 179 14.68 2.33 22.47
CA ASP A 179 14.11 3.65 22.12
C ASP A 179 14.68 4.21 20.80
N GLY A 180 14.84 3.35 19.80
CA GLY A 180 15.31 3.73 18.46
C GLY A 180 16.76 4.22 18.42
N ASP A 181 17.64 3.74 19.32
CA ASP A 181 19.06 4.13 19.39
C ASP A 181 19.77 4.06 18.04
N ALA A 182 19.54 2.97 17.27
CA ALA A 182 20.15 2.80 15.95
C ALA A 182 19.74 3.91 14.96
N ILE A 183 18.46 4.31 14.95
CA ILE A 183 17.97 5.40 14.10
C ILE A 183 18.53 6.74 14.55
N LYS A 184 18.60 6.99 15.87
CA LYS A 184 19.14 8.23 16.41
C LYS A 184 20.61 8.41 16.06
N ARG A 185 21.44 7.39 16.31
CA ARG A 185 22.87 7.41 15.96
C ARG A 185 23.10 7.62 14.47
N PHE A 186 22.30 6.95 13.63
CA PHE A 186 22.40 7.15 12.18
C PHE A 186 22.10 8.59 11.76
N ASN A 187 21.07 9.21 12.35
CA ASN A 187 20.78 10.61 12.07
C ASN A 187 21.90 11.55 12.55
N GLU A 188 22.51 11.28 13.70
CA GLU A 188 23.66 12.05 14.18
C GLU A 188 24.88 11.93 13.27
N GLN A 189 25.12 10.74 12.71
CA GLN A 189 26.17 10.53 11.71
C GLN A 189 25.91 11.34 10.42
N LEU A 190 24.66 11.43 9.99
CA LEU A 190 24.29 12.14 8.76
C LEU A 190 24.28 13.67 8.93
N TYR A 191 23.82 14.17 10.07
CA TYR A 191 23.46 15.58 10.22
C TYR A 191 24.08 16.28 11.45
N GLY A 192 24.97 15.59 12.19
CA GLY A 192 25.64 16.10 13.38
C GLY A 192 24.90 15.82 14.70
N GLU A 193 25.58 16.09 15.82
CA GLU A 193 25.09 15.81 17.17
C GLU A 193 23.73 16.48 17.46
N GLY A 194 22.81 15.76 18.11
CA GLY A 194 21.48 16.26 18.47
C GLY A 194 20.48 16.40 17.31
N SER A 195 20.91 16.16 16.07
CA SER A 195 20.06 16.25 14.87
C SER A 195 18.94 15.22 14.81
N TRP A 196 19.09 14.08 15.52
CA TRP A 196 18.07 13.03 15.58
C TRP A 196 16.71 13.57 16.06
N SER A 197 16.70 14.55 16.95
CA SER A 197 15.48 15.18 17.48
C SER A 197 14.64 15.90 16.41
N ARG A 198 15.25 16.26 15.26
CA ARG A 198 14.54 16.86 14.12
C ARG A 198 13.79 15.82 13.27
N GLN A 199 14.20 14.56 13.35
CA GLN A 199 13.71 13.44 12.54
C GLN A 199 12.80 12.52 13.36
N VAL A 200 13.13 12.30 14.64
CA VAL A 200 12.31 11.61 15.63
C VAL A 200 11.42 12.63 16.34
N ARG A 201 10.27 12.95 15.72
CA ARG A 201 9.30 13.93 16.25
C ARG A 201 8.16 13.25 17.00
N SER A 202 7.54 14.01 17.91
CA SER A 202 6.29 13.63 18.59
C SER A 202 6.36 12.27 19.30
N ARG A 203 7.51 11.95 19.91
CA ARG A 203 7.75 10.68 20.60
C ARG A 203 6.79 10.45 21.76
N ASP A 204 6.31 11.51 22.39
CA ASP A 204 5.26 11.50 23.42
C ASP A 204 3.91 10.94 22.92
N ARG A 205 3.75 10.80 21.61
CA ARG A 205 2.54 10.27 20.96
C ARG A 205 2.72 8.86 20.39
N TYR A 206 3.90 8.28 20.48
CA TYR A 206 4.13 6.91 19.99
C TYR A 206 3.36 5.92 20.87
N GLY A 207 2.73 4.93 20.22
CA GLY A 207 1.91 3.92 20.88
C GLY A 207 0.48 4.36 21.20
N LEU A 208 0.13 5.64 21.02
CA LEU A 208 -1.25 6.11 21.24
C LEU A 208 -2.16 5.76 20.06
N GLU A 209 -3.42 5.47 20.37
CA GLU A 209 -4.47 5.37 19.34
C GLU A 209 -4.69 6.74 18.70
N GLY A 210 -4.89 6.75 17.37
CA GLY A 210 -5.13 7.97 16.63
C GLY A 210 -5.71 7.70 15.25
N LEU A 211 -5.63 8.69 14.37
CA LEU A 211 -6.01 8.57 12.96
C LEU A 211 -4.83 8.97 12.09
N THR A 212 -4.56 8.26 11.01
CA THR A 212 -3.42 8.54 10.11
C THR A 212 -3.85 8.60 8.64
N TRP A 213 -3.12 9.37 7.84
CA TRP A 213 -3.33 9.52 6.39
C TRP A 213 -1.97 9.57 5.67
N PRO A 214 -1.90 9.22 4.38
CA PRO A 214 -0.72 9.45 3.56
C PRO A 214 -0.61 10.94 3.26
N ARG A 215 0.55 11.53 3.58
CA ARG A 215 0.79 12.96 3.33
C ARG A 215 0.64 13.33 1.85
N ARG A 216 0.96 12.42 0.92
CA ARG A 216 0.88 12.65 -0.52
C ARG A 216 0.06 11.54 -1.18
N THR A 217 -1.03 11.90 -1.83
CA THR A 217 -1.88 11.00 -2.61
C THR A 217 -2.64 11.79 -3.66
N GLN A 218 -2.81 11.20 -4.85
CA GLN A 218 -3.60 11.78 -5.94
C GLN A 218 -5.07 11.33 -5.90
N ARG A 219 -5.43 10.40 -5.00
CA ARG A 219 -6.76 9.77 -4.92
C ARG A 219 -7.72 10.46 -3.95
N GLY A 220 -7.40 11.66 -3.48
CA GLY A 220 -8.17 12.38 -2.45
C GLY A 220 -7.68 12.09 -1.02
N PHE A 221 -8.26 12.79 -0.04
CA PHE A 221 -7.86 12.66 1.36
C PHE A 221 -8.37 11.34 1.95
N ASN A 222 -7.47 10.55 2.52
CA ASN A 222 -7.77 9.22 3.03
C ASN A 222 -7.24 9.00 4.45
N ILE A 223 -8.05 9.43 5.41
CA ILE A 223 -7.84 9.19 6.84
C ILE A 223 -8.33 7.78 7.22
N ARG A 224 -7.64 7.14 8.16
CA ARG A 224 -8.05 5.85 8.75
C ARG A 224 -7.62 5.75 10.20
N LYS A 225 -8.22 4.80 10.94
CA LYS A 225 -7.84 4.52 12.32
C LYS A 225 -6.43 3.93 12.39
N MET A 226 -5.66 4.40 13.37
CA MET A 226 -4.35 3.89 13.75
C MET A 226 -4.48 3.28 15.15
N PRO A 227 -4.36 1.95 15.29
CA PRO A 227 -4.46 1.28 16.58
C PRO A 227 -3.36 1.73 17.56
N PRO A 228 -3.54 1.51 18.88
CA PRO A 228 -2.46 1.70 19.84
C PRO A 228 -1.26 0.78 19.51
N GLY A 229 -0.10 1.09 20.10
CA GLY A 229 1.16 0.35 19.89
C GLY A 229 1.92 0.71 18.60
N HIS A 230 1.41 1.66 17.80
CA HIS A 230 2.06 2.09 16.55
C HIS A 230 2.96 3.31 16.72
N ILE A 231 4.07 3.32 15.98
CA ILE A 231 4.82 4.53 15.64
C ILE A 231 4.31 5.04 14.29
N PHE A 232 4.17 6.35 14.14
CA PHE A 232 3.70 6.96 12.89
C PHE A 232 4.82 7.74 12.22
N ALA A 233 4.79 7.80 10.89
CA ALA A 233 5.86 8.36 10.08
C ALA A 233 5.64 9.84 9.74
N ASP A 234 6.68 10.48 9.23
CA ASP A 234 6.60 11.82 8.64
C ASP A 234 5.68 11.85 7.39
N LYS A 235 5.70 10.77 6.59
CA LYS A 235 4.84 10.51 5.42
C LYS A 235 3.46 9.95 5.79
N GLY A 236 3.27 9.58 7.05
CA GLY A 236 2.03 9.09 7.65
C GLY A 236 1.68 9.85 8.93
N PRO A 237 1.49 11.19 8.87
CA PRO A 237 1.15 11.99 10.04
C PRO A 237 -0.14 11.51 10.73
N ALA A 238 -0.37 11.97 11.95
CA ALA A 238 -1.46 11.47 12.79
C ALA A 238 -2.27 12.58 13.47
N VAL A 239 -3.56 12.32 13.68
CA VAL A 239 -4.50 13.08 14.49
C VAL A 239 -4.76 12.30 15.78
N PHE A 240 -4.60 12.96 16.92
CA PHE A 240 -4.89 12.42 18.25
C PHE A 240 -6.05 13.18 18.85
N ALA A 241 -7.18 12.50 19.04
CA ALA A 241 -8.35 13.10 19.66
C ALA A 241 -8.06 13.47 21.13
N LYS A 242 -8.57 14.62 21.58
CA LYS A 242 -8.44 15.02 23.00
C LYS A 242 -9.24 14.13 23.94
N THR A 243 -10.33 13.55 23.42
CA THR A 243 -11.14 12.56 24.15
C THR A 243 -11.35 11.33 23.25
N PRO A 244 -11.36 10.11 23.81
CA PRO A 244 -11.64 8.90 23.04
C PRO A 244 -13.01 8.94 22.34
N ALA A 245 -13.99 9.62 22.93
CA ALA A 245 -15.34 9.77 22.37
C ALA A 245 -15.36 10.57 21.04
N ASP A 246 -14.33 11.37 20.78
CA ASP A 246 -14.26 12.20 19.58
C ASP A 246 -13.57 11.50 18.41
N LEU A 247 -12.87 10.40 18.64
CA LEU A 247 -12.04 9.75 17.63
C LEU A 247 -12.86 9.32 16.40
N ASP A 248 -13.97 8.60 16.62
CA ASP A 248 -14.85 8.15 15.54
C ASP A 248 -15.57 9.32 14.85
N PHE A 249 -15.91 10.38 15.60
CA PHE A 249 -16.50 11.59 15.01
C PHE A 249 -15.50 12.30 14.10
N ILE A 250 -14.26 12.49 14.56
CA ILE A 250 -13.18 13.09 13.78
C ILE A 250 -12.90 12.23 12.54
N LEU A 251 -12.89 10.90 12.68
CA LEU A 251 -12.75 9.97 11.56
C LEU A 251 -13.85 10.19 10.52
N GLY A 252 -15.10 10.27 10.95
CA GLY A 252 -16.23 10.51 10.05
C GLY A 252 -16.17 11.89 9.39
N LEU A 253 -15.90 12.94 10.16
CA LEU A 253 -15.76 14.30 9.67
C LEU A 253 -14.69 14.40 8.59
N LEU A 254 -13.47 13.94 8.90
CA LEU A 254 -12.32 13.98 8.00
C LEU A 254 -12.48 13.05 6.79
N SER A 255 -13.33 12.03 6.88
CA SER A 255 -13.67 11.16 5.75
C SER A 255 -14.83 11.69 4.91
N SER A 256 -15.41 12.85 5.19
CA SER A 256 -16.55 13.35 4.40
C SER A 256 -16.12 14.05 3.10
N GLU A 257 -17.04 14.11 2.14
CA GLU A 257 -16.90 14.91 0.90
C GLU A 257 -16.74 16.40 1.22
N CYS A 258 -17.52 16.89 2.19
CA CYS A 258 -17.49 18.27 2.63
C CYS A 258 -16.12 18.67 3.20
N ALA A 259 -15.56 17.86 4.10
CA ALA A 259 -14.23 18.12 4.66
C ALA A 259 -13.14 18.06 3.59
N GLU A 260 -13.19 17.11 2.66
CA GLU A 260 -12.23 17.05 1.57
C GLU A 260 -12.30 18.31 0.68
N PHE A 261 -13.51 18.79 0.35
CA PHE A 261 -13.67 20.03 -0.40
C PHE A 261 -13.00 21.22 0.31
N ILE A 262 -13.21 21.34 1.63
CA ILE A 262 -12.61 22.39 2.47
C ILE A 262 -11.08 22.26 2.49
N LEU A 263 -10.54 21.06 2.76
CA LEU A 263 -9.10 20.82 2.81
C LEU A 263 -8.42 21.11 1.46
N ARG A 264 -9.06 20.78 0.33
CA ARG A 264 -8.56 21.13 -1.00
C ARG A 264 -8.51 22.64 -1.25
N GLY A 265 -9.32 23.43 -0.54
CA GLY A 265 -9.22 24.89 -0.54
C GLY A 265 -8.01 25.44 0.22
N LEU A 266 -7.47 24.66 1.17
CA LEU A 266 -6.35 25.06 2.03
C LEU A 266 -4.98 24.58 1.52
N MET A 267 -4.96 23.57 0.66
CA MET A 267 -3.75 22.88 0.25
C MET A 267 -3.05 23.53 -0.95
N SER A 268 -1.72 23.46 -0.96
CA SER A 268 -0.89 23.71 -2.14
C SER A 268 -0.60 22.38 -2.84
N PHE A 269 -1.00 22.23 -4.12
CA PHE A 269 -0.54 21.15 -5.02
C PHE A 269 -0.52 19.71 -4.43
N GLY A 270 -1.66 19.17 -4.01
CA GLY A 270 -1.79 17.71 -3.77
C GLY A 270 -1.09 17.13 -2.52
N SER A 271 -0.55 17.97 -1.62
CA SER A 271 0.02 17.52 -0.32
C SER A 271 -0.92 17.83 0.85
N TRP A 272 -1.29 16.81 1.62
CA TRP A 272 -2.14 16.89 2.81
C TRP A 272 -1.27 17.14 4.05
N GLU A 273 -0.70 18.34 4.13
CA GLU A 273 0.20 18.71 5.21
C GLU A 273 -0.50 18.83 6.57
N VAL A 274 0.24 18.57 7.65
CA VAL A 274 -0.25 18.70 9.04
C VAL A 274 -0.89 20.07 9.27
N GLY A 275 -0.27 21.16 8.80
CA GLY A 275 -0.80 22.51 8.92
C GLY A 275 -2.12 22.76 8.17
N VAL A 276 -2.42 21.97 7.15
CA VAL A 276 -3.71 22.02 6.42
C VAL A 276 -4.80 21.35 7.26
N VAL A 277 -4.55 20.13 7.74
CA VAL A 277 -5.54 19.34 8.49
C VAL A 277 -5.91 19.99 9.83
N LYS A 278 -4.94 20.60 10.54
CA LYS A 278 -5.18 21.33 11.79
C LYS A 278 -6.22 22.44 11.67
N ARG A 279 -6.30 23.07 10.49
CA ARG A 279 -7.16 24.24 10.23
C ARG A 279 -8.57 23.87 9.78
N LEU A 280 -8.89 22.59 9.59
CA LEU A 280 -10.24 22.18 9.25
C LEU A 280 -11.23 22.70 10.31
N PRO A 281 -12.26 23.48 9.95
CA PRO A 281 -13.25 23.94 10.90
C PRO A 281 -14.09 22.75 11.41
N VAL A 282 -14.35 22.68 12.71
CA VAL A 282 -15.15 21.61 13.32
C VAL A 282 -16.57 22.12 13.53
N PRO A 283 -17.59 21.55 12.86
CA PRO A 283 -18.94 22.09 12.88
C PRO A 283 -19.56 22.01 14.27
N SER A 284 -20.13 23.11 14.74
CA SER A 284 -20.95 23.12 15.96
C SER A 284 -22.28 22.41 15.68
N CYS A 285 -22.44 21.19 16.18
CA CYS A 285 -23.62 20.37 15.94
C CYS A 285 -24.20 19.73 17.21
N SER A 286 -25.45 19.24 17.11
CA SER A 286 -26.10 18.54 18.22
C SER A 286 -25.38 17.24 18.56
N LYS A 287 -25.56 16.77 19.80
CA LYS A 287 -24.96 15.51 20.26
C LYS A 287 -25.45 14.31 19.43
N GLU A 288 -26.71 14.33 18.99
CA GLU A 288 -27.29 13.29 18.14
C GLU A 288 -26.58 13.23 16.78
N ARG A 289 -26.37 14.38 16.14
CA ARG A 289 -25.68 14.48 14.85
C ARG A 289 -24.23 14.02 14.96
N ARG A 290 -23.51 14.48 15.99
CA ARG A 290 -22.13 14.06 16.27
C ARG A 290 -22.05 12.54 16.43
N ARG A 291 -23.01 11.95 17.16
CA ARG A 291 -23.12 10.51 17.36
C ARG A 291 -23.43 9.75 16.06
N ALA A 292 -24.31 10.27 15.21
CA ALA A 292 -24.64 9.65 13.93
C ALA A 292 -23.41 9.55 13.00
N VAL A 293 -22.64 10.64 12.88
CA VAL A 293 -21.38 10.67 12.11
C VAL A 293 -20.38 9.65 12.67
N ALA A 294 -20.20 9.64 14.00
CA ALA A 294 -19.29 8.70 14.66
C ALA A 294 -19.71 7.23 14.47
N GLN A 295 -21.01 6.93 14.59
CA GLN A 295 -21.55 5.58 14.41
C GLN A 295 -21.39 5.10 12.96
N ALA A 296 -21.66 5.95 11.98
CA ALA A 296 -21.48 5.60 10.57
C ALA A 296 -19.99 5.34 10.25
N ALA A 297 -19.09 6.20 10.73
CA ALA A 297 -17.65 6.02 10.53
C ALA A 297 -17.11 4.74 11.19
N ARG A 298 -17.53 4.45 12.42
CA ARG A 298 -17.17 3.22 13.13
C ARG A 298 -17.74 1.99 12.41
N ALA A 299 -18.99 2.02 11.98
CA ALA A 299 -19.59 0.90 11.26
C ALA A 299 -18.84 0.59 9.96
N ILE A 300 -18.47 1.62 9.17
CA ILE A 300 -17.66 1.41 7.96
C ILE A 300 -16.29 0.83 8.31
N HIS A 301 -15.63 1.34 9.36
CA HIS A 301 -14.36 0.78 9.84
C HIS A 301 -14.50 -0.70 10.20
N ASP A 302 -15.49 -1.05 11.01
CA ASP A 302 -15.67 -2.40 11.55
C ASP A 302 -16.04 -3.40 10.45
N LEU A 303 -16.88 -3.02 9.49
CA LEU A 303 -17.19 -3.84 8.32
C LEU A 303 -15.94 -4.17 7.51
N LYS A 304 -15.08 -3.17 7.27
CA LYS A 304 -13.84 -3.35 6.53
C LYS A 304 -12.81 -4.17 7.31
N ALA A 305 -12.69 -3.93 8.62
CA ALA A 305 -11.80 -4.69 9.50
C ALA A 305 -12.21 -6.17 9.58
N ALA A 306 -13.52 -6.44 9.70
CA ALA A 306 -14.06 -7.79 9.72
C ALA A 306 -13.86 -8.51 8.39
N TRP A 307 -14.03 -7.82 7.26
CA TRP A 307 -13.74 -8.42 5.96
C TRP A 307 -12.26 -8.75 5.77
N ASP A 308 -11.35 -7.89 6.25
CA ASP A 308 -9.90 -8.08 6.08
C ASP A 308 -9.34 -9.29 6.87
N SER A 309 -10.11 -9.92 7.77
CA SER A 309 -9.71 -11.18 8.42
C SER A 309 -9.59 -12.36 7.45
N GLY A 310 -10.14 -12.23 6.23
CA GLY A 310 -9.96 -13.19 5.14
C GLY A 310 -8.71 -12.97 4.28
N ASN A 311 -7.97 -11.88 4.52
CA ASN A 311 -6.79 -11.50 3.76
C ASN A 311 -5.50 -12.02 4.41
N GLU A 312 -4.84 -13.01 3.81
CA GLU A 312 -3.67 -13.73 4.36
C GLU A 312 -2.57 -12.82 4.94
N VAL A 313 -2.29 -11.69 4.29
CA VAL A 313 -1.23 -10.76 4.72
C VAL A 313 -1.68 -9.76 5.78
N SER A 314 -2.97 -9.72 6.11
CA SER A 314 -3.50 -8.86 7.17
C SER A 314 -3.05 -9.29 8.56
N GLY A 315 -2.82 -8.30 9.43
CA GLY A 315 -2.52 -8.54 10.84
C GLY A 315 -3.65 -9.25 11.61
N SER A 316 -4.89 -9.23 11.11
CA SER A 316 -6.06 -9.88 11.68
C SER A 316 -6.50 -11.14 10.92
N PHE A 317 -5.64 -11.70 10.08
CA PHE A 317 -5.98 -12.88 9.29
C PHE A 317 -6.35 -14.09 10.17
N GLU A 318 -7.48 -14.72 9.87
CA GLU A 318 -7.96 -15.93 10.53
C GLU A 318 -8.00 -17.11 9.54
N ARG A 319 -8.73 -16.94 8.43
CA ARG A 319 -8.93 -17.96 7.39
C ARG A 319 -9.45 -17.32 6.09
N PRO A 320 -9.20 -17.89 4.90
CA PRO A 320 -9.75 -17.36 3.65
C PRO A 320 -11.28 -17.29 3.64
N TRP A 321 -11.84 -16.26 2.97
CA TRP A 321 -13.29 -16.00 2.92
C TRP A 321 -14.16 -17.20 2.51
N VAL A 322 -13.66 -18.05 1.60
CA VAL A 322 -14.32 -19.25 1.06
C VAL A 322 -14.59 -20.30 2.15
N LEU A 323 -13.82 -20.30 3.23
CA LEU A 323 -14.02 -21.22 4.35
C LEU A 323 -15.08 -20.71 5.36
N GLY A 324 -15.74 -19.59 5.07
CA GLY A 324 -16.79 -19.02 5.93
C GLY A 324 -18.18 -19.63 5.75
N ALA A 325 -18.38 -20.48 4.73
CA ALA A 325 -19.63 -21.16 4.43
C ALA A 325 -19.39 -22.65 4.18
N ASP A 326 -20.45 -23.46 4.28
CA ASP A 326 -20.43 -24.89 3.95
C ASP A 326 -20.87 -25.16 2.49
N GLY A 327 -20.80 -26.42 2.06
CA GLY A 327 -21.22 -26.82 0.71
C GLY A 327 -20.08 -26.94 -0.30
N ALA A 328 -20.42 -26.99 -1.58
CA ALA A 328 -19.47 -27.11 -2.69
C ALA A 328 -18.61 -25.87 -2.87
N LEU A 329 -17.43 -26.00 -3.48
CA LEU A 329 -16.54 -24.88 -3.71
C LEU A 329 -17.25 -23.77 -4.50
N ALA A 330 -18.05 -24.16 -5.51
CA ALA A 330 -18.82 -23.20 -6.30
C ALA A 330 -19.84 -22.42 -5.48
N GLU A 331 -20.58 -23.10 -4.59
CA GLU A 331 -21.56 -22.49 -3.69
C GLU A 331 -20.90 -21.54 -2.70
N ARG A 332 -19.76 -21.94 -2.11
CA ARG A 332 -18.96 -21.09 -1.21
C ARG A 332 -18.44 -19.84 -1.91
N LEU A 333 -17.99 -19.96 -3.16
CA LEU A 333 -17.54 -18.82 -3.96
C LEU A 333 -18.69 -17.85 -4.30
N GLU A 334 -19.89 -18.39 -4.58
CA GLU A 334 -21.10 -17.58 -4.77
C GLU A 334 -21.53 -16.88 -3.48
N ASP A 335 -21.47 -17.57 -2.35
CA ASP A 335 -21.75 -17.00 -1.03
C ASP A 335 -20.82 -15.83 -0.69
N VAL A 336 -19.51 -15.99 -0.89
CA VAL A 336 -18.53 -14.92 -0.66
C VAL A 336 -18.83 -13.71 -1.55
N SER A 337 -19.11 -13.94 -2.84
CA SER A 337 -19.45 -12.85 -3.77
C SER A 337 -20.74 -12.12 -3.37
N ARG A 338 -21.74 -12.85 -2.85
CA ARG A 338 -22.99 -12.28 -2.34
C ARG A 338 -22.73 -11.43 -1.09
N ARG A 339 -22.00 -11.98 -0.11
CA ARG A 339 -21.63 -11.25 1.12
C ARG A 339 -20.82 -9.98 0.82
N GLU A 340 -19.85 -10.05 -0.09
CA GLU A 340 -19.08 -8.88 -0.53
C GLU A 340 -20.02 -7.79 -1.05
N SER A 341 -20.95 -8.14 -1.93
CA SER A 341 -21.89 -7.20 -2.54
C SER A 341 -22.84 -6.58 -1.49
N GLU A 342 -23.32 -7.37 -0.53
CA GLU A 342 -24.17 -6.91 0.56
C GLU A 342 -23.43 -5.91 1.47
N GLU A 343 -22.18 -6.20 1.85
CA GLU A 343 -21.39 -5.31 2.70
C GLU A 343 -20.94 -4.03 1.96
N GLU A 344 -20.64 -4.12 0.65
CA GLU A 344 -20.36 -2.93 -0.18
C GLU A 344 -21.58 -1.98 -0.25
N GLU A 345 -22.79 -2.52 -0.38
CA GLU A 345 -24.02 -1.70 -0.37
C GLU A 345 -24.27 -1.06 1.02
N ARG A 346 -24.00 -1.78 2.10
CA ARG A 346 -24.07 -1.23 3.46
C ARG A 346 -23.06 -0.10 3.66
N ILE A 347 -21.80 -0.28 3.22
CA ILE A 347 -20.78 0.76 3.26
C ILE A 347 -21.23 2.00 2.48
N ARG A 348 -21.79 1.82 1.28
CA ARG A 348 -22.32 2.92 0.46
C ARG A 348 -23.43 3.68 1.17
N THR A 349 -24.38 2.96 1.78
CA THR A 349 -25.47 3.55 2.55
C THR A 349 -24.94 4.34 3.74
N LEU A 350 -24.01 3.77 4.52
CA LEU A 350 -23.40 4.44 5.67
C LEU A 350 -22.59 5.68 5.26
N ALA A 351 -21.87 5.62 4.13
CA ALA A 351 -21.12 6.75 3.60
C ALA A 351 -22.06 7.90 3.17
N ASN A 352 -23.21 7.58 2.58
CA ASN A 352 -24.23 8.58 2.24
C ASN A 352 -24.80 9.25 3.51
N VAL A 353 -25.18 8.46 4.51
CA VAL A 353 -25.66 8.98 5.81
C VAL A 353 -24.61 9.89 6.44
N LEU A 354 -23.35 9.44 6.49
CA LEU A 354 -22.24 10.23 7.01
C LEU A 354 -22.10 11.58 6.27
N ASN A 355 -22.10 11.56 4.94
CA ASN A 355 -21.99 12.78 4.15
C ASN A 355 -23.17 13.73 4.37
N GLU A 356 -24.40 13.23 4.38
CA GLU A 356 -25.61 14.02 4.64
C GLU A 356 -25.58 14.67 6.02
N GLU A 357 -25.18 13.92 7.05
CA GLU A 357 -25.07 14.42 8.41
C GLU A 357 -24.00 15.50 8.52
N VAL A 358 -22.86 15.34 7.84
CA VAL A 358 -21.78 16.33 7.84
C VAL A 358 -22.14 17.59 7.05
N TYR A 359 -22.73 17.49 5.85
CA TYR A 359 -23.22 18.67 5.11
C TYR A 359 -24.21 19.48 5.94
N SER A 360 -25.14 18.77 6.58
CA SER A 360 -26.12 19.39 7.47
C SER A 360 -25.49 19.95 8.76
N ALA A 361 -24.40 19.36 9.27
CA ALA A 361 -23.64 19.91 10.40
C ALA A 361 -23.01 21.27 10.06
N TYR A 362 -22.52 21.44 8.83
CA TYR A 362 -21.99 22.71 8.34
C TYR A 362 -23.08 23.69 7.84
N GLY A 363 -24.36 23.30 7.88
CA GLY A 363 -25.45 24.13 7.34
C GLY A 363 -25.43 24.28 5.81
N VAL A 364 -24.65 23.47 5.10
CA VAL A 364 -24.49 23.54 3.65
C VAL A 364 -25.65 22.82 2.95
N ARG A 365 -26.38 23.53 2.10
CA ARG A 365 -27.59 23.02 1.41
C ARG A 365 -27.72 23.55 -0.01
N GLY A 366 -28.64 22.96 -0.78
CA GLY A 366 -29.06 23.49 -2.08
C GLY A 366 -27.94 23.50 -3.13
N GLU A 367 -27.78 24.64 -3.81
CA GLU A 367 -26.80 24.79 -4.89
C GLU A 367 -25.36 24.64 -4.41
N VAL A 368 -25.01 25.21 -3.25
CA VAL A 368 -23.65 25.11 -2.67
C VAL A 368 -23.26 23.66 -2.43
N MET A 369 -24.17 22.84 -1.88
CA MET A 369 -23.95 21.42 -1.67
C MET A 369 -23.67 20.69 -3.00
N ARG A 370 -24.43 21.01 -4.06
CA ARG A 370 -24.22 20.43 -5.39
C ARG A 370 -22.85 20.81 -5.96
N THR A 371 -22.49 22.09 -5.92
CA THR A 371 -21.17 22.57 -6.36
C THR A 371 -20.03 21.89 -5.60
N MET A 372 -20.17 21.72 -4.28
CA MET A 372 -19.14 21.03 -3.49
C MET A 372 -19.01 19.56 -3.87
N LYS A 373 -20.14 18.85 -4.07
CA LYS A 373 -20.16 17.45 -4.52
C LYS A 373 -19.51 17.29 -5.90
N ASP A 374 -19.89 18.13 -6.86
CA ASP A 374 -19.34 18.08 -8.21
C ASP A 374 -17.81 18.29 -8.20
N ALA A 375 -17.32 19.19 -7.36
CA ALA A 375 -15.89 19.50 -7.23
C ALA A 375 -15.05 18.42 -6.53
N VAL A 376 -15.69 17.40 -5.94
CA VAL A 376 -15.03 16.20 -5.38
C VAL A 376 -15.53 14.92 -6.03
N SER A 377 -16.24 15.00 -7.16
CA SER A 377 -16.82 13.83 -7.86
C SER A 377 -15.78 12.81 -8.34
N GLU A 378 -14.54 13.24 -8.58
CA GLU A 378 -13.41 12.36 -8.93
C GLU A 378 -12.91 11.52 -7.75
N ARG A 379 -13.41 11.77 -6.54
CA ARG A 379 -13.07 11.01 -5.35
C ARG A 379 -13.49 9.54 -5.54
N PRO A 380 -12.58 8.57 -5.35
CA PRO A 380 -12.95 7.17 -5.45
C PRO A 380 -14.00 6.81 -4.40
N PRO A 381 -14.98 5.96 -4.76
CA PRO A 381 -15.97 5.47 -3.80
C PRO A 381 -15.29 4.61 -2.73
N GLU A 382 -16.02 4.34 -1.66
CA GLU A 382 -15.53 3.44 -0.61
C GLU A 382 -15.74 1.99 -1.02
N PHE A 383 -14.67 1.19 -0.95
CA PHE A 383 -14.70 -0.24 -1.26
C PHE A 383 -14.46 -1.07 -0.01
N LEU A 384 -15.13 -2.21 0.08
CA LEU A 384 -14.89 -3.21 1.10
C LEU A 384 -13.50 -3.84 0.93
N TRP A 385 -13.13 -4.15 -0.31
CA TRP A 385 -11.89 -4.82 -0.67
C TRP A 385 -11.04 -3.99 -1.66
N PRO A 386 -10.31 -2.96 -1.19
CA PRO A 386 -9.56 -2.04 -2.04
C PRO A 386 -8.56 -2.71 -3.00
N GLN A 387 -7.97 -3.84 -2.61
CA GLN A 387 -7.02 -4.62 -3.42
C GLN A 387 -7.68 -5.20 -4.69
N MET A 388 -9.00 -5.33 -4.69
CA MET A 388 -9.79 -5.86 -5.80
C MET A 388 -10.62 -4.79 -6.53
N GLU A 389 -10.30 -3.51 -6.30
CA GLU A 389 -10.87 -2.40 -7.05
C GLU A 389 -10.65 -2.58 -8.57
N GLY A 390 -11.73 -2.42 -9.35
CA GLY A 390 -11.70 -2.54 -10.81
C GLY A 390 -11.57 -3.98 -11.34
N LYS A 391 -11.60 -5.00 -10.48
CA LYS A 391 -11.59 -6.42 -10.87
C LYS A 391 -13.00 -6.91 -11.19
N THR A 392 -13.12 -7.79 -12.18
CA THR A 392 -14.39 -8.44 -12.52
C THR A 392 -14.77 -9.50 -11.49
N THR A 393 -16.03 -9.92 -11.47
CA THR A 393 -16.52 -11.03 -10.62
C THR A 393 -15.70 -12.31 -10.85
N GLU A 394 -15.33 -12.61 -12.09
CA GLU A 394 -14.48 -13.77 -12.41
C GLU A 394 -13.06 -13.63 -11.84
N GLN A 395 -12.48 -12.42 -11.88
CA GLN A 395 -11.17 -12.15 -11.28
C GLN A 395 -11.19 -12.26 -9.75
N LYS A 396 -12.27 -11.80 -9.11
CA LYS A 396 -12.48 -11.96 -7.65
C LYS A 396 -12.69 -13.41 -7.27
N ARG A 397 -13.48 -14.16 -8.05
CA ARG A 397 -13.67 -15.60 -7.88
C ARG A 397 -12.34 -16.36 -7.96
N MET A 398 -11.53 -16.08 -8.98
CA MET A 398 -10.22 -16.72 -9.11
C MET A 398 -9.26 -16.35 -7.97
N GLU A 399 -9.26 -15.09 -7.52
CA GLU A 399 -8.46 -14.65 -6.37
C GLU A 399 -8.81 -15.45 -5.10
N HIS A 400 -10.10 -15.69 -4.85
CA HIS A 400 -10.53 -16.51 -3.72
C HIS A 400 -10.03 -17.96 -3.80
N VAL A 401 -10.01 -18.56 -4.99
CA VAL A 401 -9.42 -19.91 -5.21
C VAL A 401 -7.92 -19.89 -4.93
N TRP A 402 -7.19 -18.90 -5.46
CA TRP A 402 -5.74 -18.81 -5.26
C TRP A 402 -5.36 -18.54 -3.80
N ARG A 403 -6.17 -17.75 -3.07
CA ARG A 403 -5.99 -17.56 -1.61
C ARG A 403 -6.27 -18.80 -0.79
N LEU A 404 -7.25 -19.60 -1.18
CA LEU A 404 -7.50 -20.90 -0.55
C LEU A 404 -6.27 -21.82 -0.71
N LEU A 405 -5.75 -21.93 -1.92
CA LEU A 405 -4.57 -22.75 -2.21
C LEU A 405 -3.31 -22.23 -1.52
N SER A 406 -3.09 -20.91 -1.54
CA SER A 406 -1.98 -20.25 -0.81
C SER A 406 -2.05 -20.56 0.68
N TYR A 407 -3.24 -20.47 1.29
CA TYR A 407 -3.43 -20.82 2.69
C TYR A 407 -3.18 -22.30 2.99
N ALA A 408 -3.59 -23.22 2.11
CA ALA A 408 -3.28 -24.64 2.26
C ALA A 408 -1.76 -24.89 2.22
N VAL A 409 -1.04 -24.30 1.25
CA VAL A 409 0.43 -24.38 1.17
C VAL A 409 1.09 -23.80 2.43
N LYS A 410 0.61 -22.65 2.90
CA LYS A 410 1.08 -22.02 4.14
C LYS A 410 0.93 -22.96 5.34
N ARG A 411 -0.22 -23.61 5.52
CA ARG A 411 -0.44 -24.58 6.60
C ARG A 411 0.51 -25.76 6.52
N VAL A 412 0.75 -26.30 5.31
CA VAL A 412 1.71 -27.39 5.11
C VAL A 412 3.12 -26.98 5.54
N ILE A 413 3.62 -25.82 5.10
CA ILE A 413 5.00 -25.38 5.38
C ILE A 413 5.16 -24.97 6.84
N ASP A 414 4.17 -24.29 7.41
CA ASP A 414 4.26 -23.83 8.81
C ASP A 414 4.22 -25.00 9.80
N ALA A 415 3.46 -26.07 9.48
CA ALA A 415 3.38 -27.29 10.28
C ALA A 415 4.61 -28.21 10.12
N ASP A 416 5.41 -28.03 9.07
CA ASP A 416 6.60 -28.83 8.84
C ASP A 416 7.73 -28.48 9.83
N ASP A 417 8.37 -29.50 10.41
CA ASP A 417 9.32 -29.30 11.53
C ASP A 417 10.57 -28.49 11.14
N ASP A 418 11.10 -28.69 9.94
CA ASP A 418 12.31 -27.99 9.49
C ASP A 418 12.04 -26.86 8.48
N GLY A 419 10.82 -26.82 7.94
CA GLY A 419 10.37 -25.84 6.97
C GLY A 419 10.91 -26.09 5.57
N ILE A 420 11.31 -27.32 5.22
CA ILE A 420 11.77 -27.73 3.89
C ILE A 420 10.78 -28.75 3.33
N VAL A 421 9.95 -28.33 2.39
CA VAL A 421 8.92 -29.19 1.79
C VAL A 421 9.26 -29.47 0.33
N PRO A 422 9.67 -30.71 -0.03
CA PRO A 422 10.05 -31.06 -1.39
C PRO A 422 8.82 -31.22 -2.30
N PHE A 423 8.97 -30.86 -3.58
CA PHE A 423 7.99 -31.13 -4.63
C PHE A 423 8.06 -32.58 -5.11
N ASN A 424 9.27 -33.16 -5.10
CA ASN A 424 9.55 -34.52 -5.52
C ASN A 424 9.44 -35.47 -4.32
N ARG A 425 9.36 -36.77 -4.60
CA ARG A 425 9.53 -37.79 -3.56
C ARG A 425 10.94 -37.70 -3.00
N SER A 426 11.05 -37.79 -1.69
CA SER A 426 12.31 -37.90 -0.95
C SER A 426 12.13 -38.96 0.12
N THR A 427 13.22 -39.60 0.54
CA THR A 427 13.17 -40.73 1.47
C THR A 427 12.48 -40.33 2.77
N GLY A 428 11.31 -40.90 3.05
CA GLY A 428 10.54 -40.64 4.28
C GLY A 428 9.71 -39.36 4.29
N GLU A 429 9.66 -38.60 3.19
CA GLU A 429 8.93 -37.34 3.11
C GLU A 429 7.82 -37.41 2.05
N THR A 430 6.60 -37.07 2.44
CA THR A 430 5.46 -36.93 1.51
C THR A 430 5.66 -35.68 0.64
N PRO A 431 5.47 -35.73 -0.69
CA PRO A 431 5.58 -34.57 -1.57
C PRO A 431 4.59 -33.45 -1.23
N LEU A 432 4.96 -32.20 -1.57
CA LEU A 432 4.13 -31.01 -1.35
C LEU A 432 2.69 -31.17 -1.85
N ALA A 433 2.49 -31.70 -3.07
CA ALA A 433 1.15 -31.83 -3.65
C ALA A 433 0.23 -32.77 -2.85
N GLU A 434 0.77 -33.90 -2.36
CA GLU A 434 0.02 -34.84 -1.53
C GLU A 434 -0.32 -34.24 -0.15
N ARG A 435 0.61 -33.48 0.45
CA ARG A 435 0.35 -32.75 1.71
C ARG A 435 -0.72 -31.67 1.54
N VAL A 436 -0.67 -30.92 0.43
CA VAL A 436 -1.66 -29.87 0.12
C VAL A 436 -3.04 -30.48 -0.09
N ARG A 437 -3.15 -31.65 -0.77
CA ARG A 437 -4.42 -32.38 -0.88
C ARG A 437 -4.98 -32.77 0.47
N ALA A 438 -4.15 -33.33 1.35
CA ALA A 438 -4.56 -33.71 2.71
C ALA A 438 -5.03 -32.48 3.52
N GLU A 439 -4.33 -31.35 3.43
CA GLU A 439 -4.77 -30.10 4.07
C GLU A 439 -6.08 -29.58 3.47
N LEU A 440 -6.25 -29.64 2.14
CA LEU A 440 -7.51 -29.26 1.50
C LEU A 440 -8.66 -30.15 1.97
N ALA A 441 -8.46 -31.46 2.09
CA ALA A 441 -9.47 -32.37 2.65
C ALA A 441 -9.83 -32.01 4.11
N ALA A 442 -8.84 -31.62 4.92
CA ALA A 442 -9.06 -31.18 6.30
C ALA A 442 -9.83 -29.85 6.39
N LEU A 443 -9.62 -28.93 5.44
CA LEU A 443 -10.33 -27.65 5.36
C LEU A 443 -11.79 -27.80 4.87
N PHE A 444 -12.14 -28.94 4.27
CA PHE A 444 -13.46 -29.26 3.75
C PHE A 444 -14.00 -30.57 4.37
N PRO A 445 -14.26 -30.59 5.69
CA PRO A 445 -14.66 -31.81 6.38
C PRO A 445 -15.96 -32.39 5.79
N GLY A 446 -15.98 -33.72 5.59
CA GLY A 446 -17.13 -34.44 5.05
C GLY A 446 -17.28 -34.37 3.52
N ARG A 447 -16.34 -33.76 2.81
CA ARG A 447 -16.28 -33.74 1.34
C ARG A 447 -15.34 -34.82 0.84
N ASP A 448 -15.67 -35.39 -0.33
CA ASP A 448 -14.77 -36.30 -1.03
C ASP A 448 -13.56 -35.54 -1.61
N GLU A 449 -12.35 -36.04 -1.34
CA GLU A 449 -11.09 -35.40 -1.77
C GLU A 449 -10.99 -35.30 -3.30
N SER A 450 -11.38 -36.36 -4.01
CA SER A 450 -11.30 -36.38 -5.48
C SER A 450 -12.27 -35.39 -6.10
N GLN A 451 -13.50 -35.28 -5.56
CA GLN A 451 -14.47 -34.30 -6.02
C GLN A 451 -14.00 -32.86 -5.76
N LEU A 452 -13.44 -32.59 -4.58
CA LEU A 452 -12.89 -31.27 -4.25
C LEU A 452 -11.75 -30.88 -5.20
N GLU A 453 -10.83 -31.80 -5.48
CA GLU A 453 -9.75 -31.55 -6.42
C GLU A 453 -10.28 -31.26 -7.83
N VAL A 454 -11.28 -32.01 -8.30
CA VAL A 454 -11.92 -31.75 -9.60
C VAL A 454 -12.55 -30.35 -9.64
N GLU A 455 -13.23 -29.92 -8.58
CA GLU A 455 -13.81 -28.56 -8.48
C GLU A 455 -12.73 -27.48 -8.55
N ILE A 456 -11.64 -27.64 -7.80
CA ILE A 456 -10.49 -26.70 -7.80
C ILE A 456 -9.85 -26.63 -9.19
N VAL A 457 -9.53 -27.79 -9.78
CA VAL A 457 -8.88 -27.85 -11.10
C VAL A 457 -9.79 -27.27 -12.19
N ASN A 458 -11.10 -27.45 -12.09
CA ASN A 458 -12.06 -26.83 -13.01
C ASN A 458 -12.02 -25.30 -12.93
N GLU A 459 -11.86 -24.72 -11.74
CA GLU A 459 -11.63 -23.27 -11.60
C GLU A 459 -10.28 -22.86 -12.20
N LEU A 460 -9.18 -23.58 -11.88
CA LEU A 460 -7.82 -23.28 -12.36
C LEU A 460 -7.67 -23.31 -13.89
N LYS A 461 -8.49 -24.10 -14.59
CA LYS A 461 -8.51 -24.18 -16.06
C LYS A 461 -9.21 -22.99 -16.73
N ARG A 462 -9.96 -22.17 -15.98
CA ARG A 462 -10.71 -21.03 -16.53
C ARG A 462 -9.79 -19.94 -17.06
N SER A 463 -10.25 -19.27 -18.12
CA SER A 463 -9.51 -18.18 -18.76
C SER A 463 -9.81 -16.85 -18.09
N VAL A 464 -9.06 -16.50 -17.04
CA VAL A 464 -9.28 -15.25 -16.30
C VAL A 464 -8.10 -14.30 -16.49
N LYS A 465 -8.38 -13.06 -16.91
CA LYS A 465 -7.33 -12.05 -17.17
C LYS A 465 -6.47 -11.81 -15.92
N GLY A 466 -5.16 -11.96 -16.07
CA GLY A 466 -4.18 -11.75 -14.99
C GLY A 466 -3.86 -13.00 -14.18
N TYR A 467 -4.47 -14.15 -14.48
CA TYR A 467 -4.19 -15.43 -13.83
C TYR A 467 -3.72 -16.47 -14.84
N ARG A 468 -2.75 -17.30 -14.43
CA ARG A 468 -2.24 -18.41 -15.24
C ARG A 468 -3.25 -19.55 -15.24
N LYS A 469 -3.56 -20.09 -16.42
CA LYS A 469 -4.29 -21.37 -16.52
C LYS A 469 -3.38 -22.49 -16.06
N CYS A 470 -3.88 -23.32 -15.15
CA CYS A 470 -3.14 -24.47 -14.64
C CYS A 470 -3.92 -25.75 -14.94
N ALA A 471 -3.23 -26.78 -15.43
CA ALA A 471 -3.87 -28.03 -15.83
C ALA A 471 -4.22 -28.94 -14.65
N SER A 472 -3.48 -28.81 -13.55
CA SER A 472 -3.65 -29.56 -12.29
C SER A 472 -3.19 -28.73 -11.10
N LEU A 473 -3.34 -29.30 -9.89
CA LEU A 473 -2.81 -28.72 -8.66
C LEU A 473 -1.27 -28.64 -8.69
N GLU A 474 -0.58 -29.68 -9.19
CA GLU A 474 0.88 -29.71 -9.33
C GLU A 474 1.40 -28.59 -10.22
N ASP A 475 0.73 -28.36 -11.36
CA ASP A 475 1.10 -27.29 -12.28
C ASP A 475 0.97 -25.92 -11.61
N TRP A 476 -0.10 -25.70 -10.84
CA TRP A 476 -0.27 -24.48 -10.07
C TRP A 476 0.83 -24.32 -9.00
N LEU A 477 1.13 -25.37 -8.23
CA LEU A 477 2.17 -25.34 -7.21
C LEU A 477 3.56 -25.06 -7.81
N ALA A 478 3.89 -25.69 -8.94
CA ALA A 478 5.20 -25.58 -9.56
C ALA A 478 5.42 -24.25 -10.29
N ASN A 479 4.37 -23.71 -10.92
CA ASN A 479 4.50 -22.63 -11.92
C ASN A 479 3.70 -21.35 -11.61
N ALA A 480 2.78 -21.35 -10.65
CA ALA A 480 1.95 -20.18 -10.31
C ALA A 480 2.08 -19.75 -8.85
N PHE A 481 2.18 -20.70 -7.92
CA PHE A 481 2.16 -20.42 -6.48
C PHE A 481 3.20 -19.39 -6.05
N PHE A 482 4.48 -19.58 -6.41
CA PHE A 482 5.53 -18.67 -5.93
C PHE A 482 5.38 -17.25 -6.49
N GLU A 483 5.01 -17.09 -7.76
CA GLU A 483 4.74 -15.77 -8.35
C GLU A 483 3.58 -15.07 -7.62
N TYR A 484 2.52 -15.82 -7.32
CA TYR A 484 1.39 -15.33 -6.55
C TYR A 484 1.79 -14.95 -5.11
N HIS A 485 2.50 -15.82 -4.42
CA HIS A 485 2.99 -15.61 -3.05
C HIS A 485 3.91 -14.38 -2.97
N ALA A 486 4.85 -14.25 -3.90
CA ALA A 486 5.73 -13.09 -3.96
C ALA A 486 4.95 -11.78 -4.19
N SER A 487 3.93 -11.80 -5.05
CA SER A 487 3.03 -10.65 -5.27
C SER A 487 2.23 -10.30 -4.02
N LEU A 488 1.61 -11.31 -3.39
CA LEU A 488 0.79 -11.17 -2.19
C LEU A 488 1.60 -10.56 -1.03
N TYR A 489 2.85 -10.99 -0.87
CA TYR A 489 3.78 -10.52 0.16
C TYR A 489 4.64 -9.32 -0.30
N LYS A 490 4.17 -8.50 -1.25
CA LYS A 490 4.80 -7.23 -1.68
C LYS A 490 6.28 -7.39 -2.07
N SER A 491 6.59 -8.46 -2.80
CA SER A 491 7.95 -8.85 -3.22
C SER A 491 8.90 -9.09 -2.04
N ARG A 492 8.36 -9.53 -0.90
CA ARG A 492 9.07 -9.97 0.31
C ARG A 492 8.45 -11.27 0.83
N PRO A 493 8.37 -12.34 0.01
CA PRO A 493 7.78 -13.61 0.44
C PRO A 493 8.59 -14.27 1.54
N ILE A 494 7.90 -15.06 2.38
CA ILE A 494 8.52 -15.84 3.46
C ILE A 494 8.71 -17.33 3.12
N TYR A 495 8.21 -17.76 1.96
CA TYR A 495 8.44 -19.10 1.43
C TYR A 495 9.16 -18.96 0.10
N TRP A 496 10.33 -19.58 -0.01
CA TRP A 496 11.18 -19.48 -1.19
C TRP A 496 11.22 -20.80 -1.95
N HIS A 497 11.03 -20.74 -3.26
CA HIS A 497 11.07 -21.91 -4.12
C HIS A 497 12.48 -22.08 -4.68
N ILE A 498 13.23 -23.02 -4.12
CA ILE A 498 14.52 -23.46 -4.65
C ILE A 498 14.27 -24.58 -5.65
N ALA A 499 14.80 -24.44 -6.86
CA ALA A 499 14.63 -25.42 -7.92
C ALA A 499 15.92 -25.58 -8.73
N SER A 500 16.10 -26.76 -9.31
CA SER A 500 17.24 -27.06 -10.17
C SER A 500 17.17 -26.35 -11.53
N VAL A 501 15.98 -25.91 -11.95
CA VAL A 501 15.73 -25.12 -13.17
C VAL A 501 14.83 -23.91 -12.88
N GLN A 502 15.17 -22.77 -13.48
CA GLN A 502 14.37 -21.54 -13.41
C GLN A 502 13.25 -21.50 -14.47
N GLY A 503 12.25 -20.65 -14.27
CA GLY A 503 11.18 -20.40 -15.22
C GLY A 503 10.04 -21.40 -15.10
N THR A 504 9.54 -21.90 -16.23
CA THR A 504 8.38 -22.82 -16.27
C THR A 504 8.74 -24.20 -16.81
N ALA A 505 9.99 -24.44 -17.18
CA ALA A 505 10.44 -25.75 -17.62
C ALA A 505 10.38 -26.76 -16.45
N PRO A 506 10.06 -28.04 -16.68
CA PRO A 506 10.11 -29.05 -15.63
C PRO A 506 11.48 -29.06 -14.94
N PHE A 507 11.49 -29.22 -13.62
CA PHE A 507 12.70 -29.32 -12.82
C PHE A 507 12.86 -30.75 -12.29
N ALA A 508 14.09 -31.23 -12.20
CA ALA A 508 14.41 -32.51 -11.58
C ALA A 508 14.26 -32.48 -10.05
N PHE A 509 14.54 -31.34 -9.42
CA PHE A 509 14.39 -31.12 -7.99
C PHE A 509 13.78 -29.74 -7.69
N GLY A 510 12.83 -29.71 -6.76
CA GLY A 510 12.31 -28.47 -6.19
C GLY A 510 11.92 -28.63 -4.74
N ALA A 511 12.06 -27.56 -3.95
CA ALA A 511 11.58 -27.49 -2.58
C ALA A 511 11.13 -26.07 -2.22
N LEU A 512 10.08 -25.96 -1.39
CA LEU A 512 9.73 -24.73 -0.70
C LEU A 512 10.48 -24.69 0.64
N VAL A 513 11.15 -23.57 0.91
CA VAL A 513 11.87 -23.34 2.18
C VAL A 513 11.26 -22.17 2.95
N HIS A 514 11.07 -22.35 4.26
CA HIS A 514 10.57 -21.32 5.16
C HIS A 514 11.69 -20.36 5.57
N TYR A 515 11.60 -19.10 5.16
CA TYR A 515 12.65 -18.08 5.36
C TYR A 515 13.11 -17.94 6.82
N HIS A 516 12.19 -17.84 7.79
CA HIS A 516 12.57 -17.71 9.21
C HIS A 516 13.28 -18.95 9.79
N ARG A 517 13.13 -20.13 9.18
CA ARG A 517 13.74 -21.39 9.64
C ARG A 517 14.98 -21.75 8.81
N PHE A 518 15.18 -21.14 7.65
CA PHE A 518 16.21 -21.50 6.68
C PHE A 518 17.60 -20.94 7.04
N ASP A 519 18.11 -21.37 8.19
CA ASP A 519 19.43 -21.02 8.73
C ASP A 519 20.57 -21.85 8.09
N LYS A 520 21.79 -21.69 8.63
CA LYS A 520 22.98 -22.46 8.24
C LYS A 520 22.79 -23.98 8.29
N ASN A 521 22.10 -24.48 9.31
CA ASN A 521 21.86 -25.90 9.51
C ASN A 521 20.83 -26.43 8.51
N ARG A 522 19.79 -25.64 8.20
CA ARG A 522 18.74 -26.02 7.25
C ARG A 522 19.26 -25.98 5.80
N MET A 523 20.18 -25.06 5.47
CA MET A 523 20.93 -25.12 4.22
C MET A 523 21.74 -26.42 4.10
N ALA A 524 22.46 -26.80 5.16
CA ALA A 524 23.22 -28.05 5.16
C ALA A 524 22.30 -29.28 5.06
N LYS A 525 21.15 -29.28 5.74
CA LYS A 525 20.14 -30.35 5.68
C LYS A 525 19.51 -30.46 4.29
N LEU A 526 19.11 -29.34 3.67
CA LEU A 526 18.61 -29.31 2.29
C LEU A 526 19.54 -30.06 1.34
N ARG A 527 20.83 -29.77 1.41
CA ARG A 527 21.84 -30.42 0.57
C ARG A 527 22.07 -31.88 0.92
N ALA A 528 22.22 -32.18 2.21
CA ALA A 528 22.65 -33.50 2.67
C ALA A 528 21.55 -34.56 2.64
N SER A 529 20.28 -34.16 2.85
CA SER A 529 19.15 -35.08 3.00
C SER A 529 18.15 -35.00 1.85
N TYR A 530 17.96 -33.85 1.20
CA TYR A 530 16.98 -33.74 0.11
C TYR A 530 17.66 -33.83 -1.25
N VAL A 531 18.61 -32.93 -1.52
CA VAL A 531 19.30 -32.88 -2.82
C VAL A 531 20.13 -34.13 -3.07
N ARG A 532 20.89 -34.60 -2.06
CA ARG A 532 21.72 -35.81 -2.18
C ARG A 532 20.88 -37.07 -2.38
N ASP A 533 19.77 -37.22 -1.65
CA ASP A 533 18.86 -38.35 -1.82
C ASP A 533 18.32 -38.40 -3.25
N THR A 534 17.90 -37.26 -3.81
CA THR A 534 17.46 -37.17 -5.21
C THR A 534 18.59 -37.53 -6.20
N ILE A 535 19.84 -37.10 -5.95
CA ILE A 535 21.00 -37.49 -6.76
C ILE A 535 21.21 -39.01 -6.74
N GLU A 536 21.11 -39.63 -5.56
CA GLU A 536 21.29 -41.08 -5.40
C GLU A 536 20.16 -41.88 -6.05
N GLU A 537 18.92 -41.39 -5.96
CA GLU A 537 17.75 -41.97 -6.63
C GLU A 537 17.88 -41.91 -8.15
N LEU A 538 18.12 -40.72 -8.71
CA LEU A 538 18.30 -40.54 -10.16
C LEU A 538 19.45 -41.39 -10.71
N ARG A 539 20.56 -41.49 -9.97
CA ARG A 539 21.69 -42.36 -10.34
C ARG A 539 21.32 -43.84 -10.34
N ARG A 540 20.56 -44.29 -9.34
CA ARG A 540 20.08 -45.67 -9.25
C ARG A 540 19.16 -45.99 -10.42
N ASP A 541 18.21 -45.12 -10.71
CA ASP A 541 17.21 -45.31 -11.75
C ASP A 541 17.84 -45.27 -13.14
N ALA A 542 18.80 -44.37 -13.39
CA ALA A 542 19.57 -44.36 -14.63
C ALA A 542 20.33 -45.68 -14.84
N GLY A 543 20.93 -46.23 -13.77
CA GLY A 543 21.61 -47.53 -13.82
C GLY A 543 20.66 -48.71 -14.05
N LEU A 544 19.42 -48.64 -13.54
CA LEU A 544 18.38 -49.64 -13.82
C LEU A 544 17.86 -49.54 -15.26
N ALA A 545 17.68 -48.33 -15.79
CA ALA A 545 17.31 -48.11 -17.19
C ALA A 545 18.37 -48.66 -18.15
N ASP A 546 19.65 -48.45 -17.84
CA ASP A 546 20.77 -49.00 -18.61
C ASP A 546 20.75 -50.53 -18.66
N LYS A 547 20.61 -51.18 -17.49
CA LYS A 547 20.49 -52.65 -17.38
C LYS A 547 19.27 -53.21 -18.10
N ALA A 548 18.18 -52.45 -18.15
CA ALA A 548 16.94 -52.82 -18.84
C ALA A 548 16.98 -52.51 -20.35
N GLY A 549 18.07 -51.94 -20.88
CA GLY A 549 18.18 -51.55 -22.29
C GLY A 549 17.29 -50.38 -22.69
N ARG A 550 16.77 -49.60 -21.74
CA ARG A 550 15.92 -48.42 -21.98
C ARG A 550 16.79 -47.18 -22.18
N ALA A 551 17.37 -47.06 -23.37
CA ALA A 551 18.36 -46.03 -23.69
C ALA A 551 17.80 -44.59 -23.52
N ASP A 552 16.59 -44.32 -23.99
CA ASP A 552 15.96 -43.00 -23.91
C ASP A 552 15.75 -42.55 -22.46
N ASP A 553 15.20 -43.44 -21.62
CA ASP A 553 15.00 -43.20 -20.19
C ASP A 553 16.33 -42.95 -19.48
N ARG A 554 17.39 -43.70 -19.85
CA ARG A 554 18.74 -43.49 -19.29
C ARG A 554 19.25 -42.08 -19.59
N VAL A 555 19.07 -41.60 -20.82
CA VAL A 555 19.51 -40.26 -21.24
C VAL A 555 18.74 -39.18 -20.48
N GLU A 556 17.42 -39.32 -20.34
CA GLU A 556 16.60 -38.38 -19.58
C GLU A 556 16.99 -38.32 -18.09
N LEU A 557 17.14 -39.49 -17.45
CA LEU A 557 17.53 -39.57 -16.04
C LEU A 557 18.95 -39.02 -15.79
N GLN A 558 19.87 -39.24 -16.73
CA GLN A 558 21.22 -38.68 -16.66
C GLN A 558 21.22 -37.15 -16.78
N ALA A 559 20.38 -36.58 -17.66
CA ALA A 559 20.23 -35.14 -17.77
C ALA A 559 19.66 -34.52 -16.47
N LYS A 560 18.63 -35.15 -15.89
CA LYS A 560 18.08 -34.75 -14.58
C LYS A 560 19.13 -34.87 -13.46
N LEU A 561 19.95 -35.91 -13.48
CA LEU A 561 21.03 -36.09 -12.51
C LEU A 561 22.06 -34.95 -12.58
N GLU A 562 22.51 -34.58 -13.78
CA GLU A 562 23.45 -33.47 -14.00
C GLU A 562 22.85 -32.13 -13.56
N GLU A 563 21.55 -31.93 -13.80
CA GLU A 563 20.79 -30.76 -13.36
C GLU A 563 20.82 -30.60 -11.82
N VAL A 564 20.51 -31.66 -11.08
CA VAL A 564 20.50 -31.65 -9.60
C VAL A 564 21.92 -31.54 -9.03
N GLN A 565 22.92 -32.15 -9.66
CA GLN A 565 24.33 -32.00 -9.28
C GLN A 565 24.82 -30.56 -9.45
N ALA A 566 24.39 -29.88 -10.51
CA ALA A 566 24.69 -28.47 -10.72
C ALA A 566 24.04 -27.58 -9.63
N LEU A 567 22.81 -27.90 -9.23
CA LEU A 567 22.15 -27.24 -8.09
C LEU A 567 22.94 -27.42 -6.79
N ASP A 568 23.34 -28.64 -6.44
CA ASP A 568 24.11 -28.90 -5.20
C ASP A 568 25.41 -28.08 -5.16
N LYS A 569 26.13 -28.02 -6.29
CA LYS A 569 27.36 -27.22 -6.41
C LYS A 569 27.10 -25.74 -6.18
N LYS A 570 26.02 -25.18 -6.72
CA LYS A 570 25.64 -23.78 -6.48
C LYS A 570 25.28 -23.53 -5.01
N LEU A 571 24.49 -24.41 -4.41
CA LEU A 571 24.13 -24.32 -3.00
C LEU A 571 25.37 -24.43 -2.09
N GLN A 572 26.37 -25.23 -2.46
CA GLN A 572 27.65 -25.29 -1.76
C GLN A 572 28.37 -23.93 -1.76
N LEU A 573 28.49 -23.30 -2.92
CA LEU A 573 29.15 -22.00 -3.06
C LEU A 573 28.46 -20.92 -2.21
N ILE A 574 27.12 -20.97 -2.14
CA ILE A 574 26.33 -20.08 -1.28
C ILE A 574 26.56 -20.38 0.20
N GLN A 575 26.53 -21.67 0.59
CA GLN A 575 26.75 -22.10 1.97
C GLN A 575 28.12 -21.62 2.50
N GLU A 576 29.14 -21.67 1.66
CA GLU A 576 30.51 -21.23 1.96
C GLU A 576 30.70 -19.71 1.84
N GLY A 577 29.74 -18.99 1.22
CA GLY A 577 29.88 -17.55 0.95
C GLY A 577 31.00 -17.25 -0.05
N HIS A 578 31.16 -18.14 -1.03
CA HIS A 578 32.17 -18.00 -2.07
C HIS A 578 31.97 -16.70 -2.83
N HIS A 579 33.07 -16.01 -3.13
CA HIS A 579 33.05 -14.79 -3.93
C HIS A 579 34.29 -14.70 -4.83
N GLU A 580 34.06 -14.27 -6.07
CA GLU A 580 35.11 -14.01 -7.05
C GLU A 580 34.77 -12.71 -7.81
N GLY A 581 35.75 -11.82 -7.97
CA GLY A 581 35.55 -10.56 -8.68
C GLY A 581 34.99 -9.43 -7.80
N PRO A 582 34.28 -8.44 -8.38
CA PRO A 582 33.79 -7.28 -7.64
C PRO A 582 32.68 -7.65 -6.65
N GLU A 583 32.62 -6.91 -5.54
CA GLU A 583 31.56 -7.07 -4.53
C GLU A 583 30.18 -6.86 -5.16
N GLY A 584 29.28 -7.81 -4.92
CA GLY A 584 27.92 -7.80 -5.47
C GLY A 584 27.81 -8.22 -6.94
N GLY A 585 28.90 -8.67 -7.57
CA GLY A 585 28.87 -9.25 -8.90
C GLY A 585 28.22 -10.64 -8.95
N ASP A 586 28.06 -11.18 -10.16
CA ASP A 586 27.37 -12.45 -10.42
C ASP A 586 27.99 -13.68 -9.73
N ARG A 587 29.28 -13.59 -9.34
CA ARG A 587 30.01 -14.65 -8.64
C ARG A 587 30.24 -14.35 -7.15
N ASP A 588 29.55 -13.37 -6.57
CA ASP A 588 29.59 -13.05 -5.15
C ASP A 588 28.36 -13.62 -4.43
N PHE A 589 28.52 -14.76 -3.75
CA PHE A 589 27.45 -15.44 -3.03
C PHE A 589 27.41 -15.11 -1.53
N ARG A 590 28.07 -14.02 -1.11
CA ARG A 590 27.97 -13.52 0.27
C ARG A 590 26.66 -12.77 0.50
N ILE A 591 26.15 -12.81 1.74
CA ILE A 591 25.06 -11.92 2.16
C ILE A 591 25.64 -10.51 2.33
N LEU A 592 25.27 -9.60 1.43
CA LEU A 592 25.80 -8.24 1.38
C LEU A 592 24.84 -7.27 2.05
N THR A 593 25.04 -7.03 3.34
CA THR A 593 24.27 -6.08 4.15
C THR A 593 24.88 -4.69 4.04
N PRO A 594 24.28 -3.73 3.31
CA PRO A 594 24.92 -2.46 2.99
C PRO A 594 25.21 -1.57 4.21
N TRP A 595 24.44 -1.76 5.29
CA TRP A 595 24.54 -0.99 6.53
C TRP A 595 25.42 -1.64 7.60
N LYS A 596 26.10 -2.75 7.28
CA LYS A 596 27.10 -3.37 8.16
C LYS A 596 28.48 -3.28 7.51
N GLU A 597 29.47 -2.98 8.33
CA GLU A 597 30.88 -3.08 7.96
C GLU A 597 31.21 -4.51 7.51
N PRO A 598 32.16 -4.71 6.56
CA PRO A 598 32.49 -6.02 6.02
C PRO A 598 32.76 -7.10 7.08
N ALA A 599 33.41 -6.75 8.20
CA ALA A 599 33.71 -7.67 9.29
C ALA A 599 32.48 -8.10 10.12
N ALA A 600 31.38 -7.32 10.07
CA ALA A 600 30.13 -7.61 10.77
C ALA A 600 29.09 -8.31 9.89
N ARG A 601 29.40 -8.53 8.61
CA ARG A 601 28.51 -9.24 7.69
C ARG A 601 28.53 -10.75 7.98
N PRO A 602 27.45 -11.49 7.69
CA PRO A 602 27.45 -12.94 7.84
C PRO A 602 28.55 -13.64 7.03
N HIS A 603 29.18 -14.65 7.63
CA HIS A 603 30.12 -15.52 6.94
C HIS A 603 29.40 -16.77 6.40
N GLY A 604 29.40 -16.93 5.09
CA GLY A 604 28.62 -17.98 4.42
C GLY A 604 27.12 -17.78 4.53
N TRP A 605 26.37 -18.88 4.42
CA TRP A 605 24.92 -18.85 4.65
C TRP A 605 24.60 -18.79 6.14
N ALA A 606 24.35 -17.58 6.63
CA ALA A 606 23.91 -17.31 8.00
C ALA A 606 23.03 -16.04 8.02
N PRO A 607 21.80 -16.11 7.48
CA PRO A 607 20.94 -14.94 7.35
C PRO A 607 20.58 -14.34 8.72
N ASP A 608 20.58 -13.01 8.79
CA ASP A 608 20.12 -12.24 9.96
C ASP A 608 18.76 -11.62 9.62
N LEU A 609 17.69 -12.09 10.28
CA LEU A 609 16.32 -11.72 9.92
C LEU A 609 16.05 -10.21 10.04
N ASP A 610 16.81 -9.49 10.88
CA ASP A 610 16.70 -8.04 11.03
C ASP A 610 17.17 -7.30 9.76
N ASP A 611 18.03 -7.92 8.95
CA ASP A 611 18.51 -7.34 7.69
C ASP A 611 17.48 -7.40 6.54
N GLY A 612 16.38 -8.13 6.74
CA GLY A 612 15.27 -8.22 5.79
C GLY A 612 15.49 -9.26 4.69
N VAL A 613 14.38 -9.76 4.15
CA VAL A 613 14.40 -10.99 3.34
C VAL A 613 15.15 -10.81 2.03
N LYS A 614 15.06 -9.63 1.41
CA LYS A 614 15.75 -9.37 0.14
C LYS A 614 17.26 -9.45 0.25
N VAL A 615 17.82 -8.87 1.31
CA VAL A 615 19.28 -8.86 1.52
C VAL A 615 19.78 -10.28 1.76
N ASN A 616 19.07 -11.03 2.60
CA ASN A 616 19.44 -12.39 2.96
C ASN A 616 19.33 -13.38 1.79
N ILE A 617 18.32 -13.24 0.93
CA ILE A 617 18.05 -14.18 -0.18
C ILE A 617 18.83 -13.83 -1.45
N ALA A 618 19.35 -12.60 -1.58
CA ALA A 618 20.09 -12.16 -2.78
C ALA A 618 21.15 -13.16 -3.31
N PRO A 619 21.94 -13.89 -2.47
CA PRO A 619 22.85 -14.91 -2.97
C PRO A 619 22.18 -16.05 -3.75
N LEU A 620 20.98 -16.47 -3.34
CA LEU A 620 20.21 -17.52 -4.03
C LEU A 620 19.75 -17.05 -5.41
N ASP A 621 19.33 -15.78 -5.51
CA ASP A 621 18.90 -15.18 -6.77
C ASP A 621 20.08 -15.03 -7.73
N ARG A 622 21.23 -14.49 -7.24
CA ARG A 622 22.47 -14.38 -8.04
C ARG A 622 22.99 -15.73 -8.53
N ALA A 623 22.87 -16.78 -7.72
CA ALA A 623 23.24 -18.15 -8.13
C ALA A 623 22.26 -18.77 -9.15
N GLY A 624 21.08 -18.16 -9.34
CA GLY A 624 20.02 -18.67 -10.20
C GLY A 624 19.47 -20.01 -9.71
N VAL A 625 19.33 -20.19 -8.39
CA VAL A 625 18.74 -21.39 -7.78
C VAL A 625 17.28 -21.18 -7.36
N LEU A 626 16.79 -19.95 -7.44
CA LEU A 626 15.38 -19.64 -7.22
C LEU A 626 14.58 -19.91 -8.49
N ARG A 627 13.39 -20.53 -8.34
CA ARG A 627 12.51 -20.87 -9.47
C ARG A 627 12.17 -19.65 -10.33
N VAL A 628 11.91 -18.50 -9.71
CA VAL A 628 11.64 -17.23 -10.39
C VAL A 628 12.86 -16.32 -10.25
N SER A 629 13.42 -15.94 -11.40
CA SER A 629 14.60 -15.07 -11.49
C SER A 629 14.27 -13.63 -11.14
N GLY A 630 15.19 -12.95 -10.46
CA GLY A 630 15.03 -11.54 -10.06
C GLY A 630 14.01 -11.36 -8.93
N ALA A 631 13.58 -12.45 -8.28
CA ALA A 631 12.60 -12.38 -7.21
C ALA A 631 13.13 -11.66 -5.95
N ALA A 632 14.46 -11.58 -5.80
CA ALA A 632 15.10 -10.83 -4.72
C ALA A 632 15.51 -9.40 -5.14
N GLY A 633 15.46 -9.07 -6.44
CA GLY A 633 15.79 -7.75 -7.01
C GLY A 633 14.82 -6.65 -6.63
#